data_AF-A0A1T2X3W1-F1
#
_entry.id   AF-A0A1T2X3W1-F1
#
_cell.length_a   1.000
_cell.length_b   1.000
_cell.length_c   1.000
_cell.angle_alpha   90.00
_cell.angle_beta   90.00
_cell.angle_gamma   90.00
#
_symmetry.space_group_name_H-M   'P 1'
#
loop_
_entity.id
_entity.type
_entity.pdbx_description
1 polymer ?
#
loop_
_entity_poly.entity_id
_entity_poly.type
_entity_poly.pdbx_seq_one_letter_code
_entity_poly.pdbx_strand_id
1 'polypeptide(L)'
;MNANVKQALDHALSHWKSMAASEQEESESTAEQFEASFYALIDAIRAWYDELEEQPGALDQFLDLPMIQDIMNQLPSPLVLNFETEAEFIVDHIVRMDEDKYD
;
A
#
# COMPACT_ATOMS: atom_id res chain seq x y z
N MET A 1 4.00 -0.06 -15.39
CA MET A 1 3.73 -0.51 -14.01
C MET A 1 4.06 -1.99 -13.90
N ASN A 2 4.66 -2.43 -12.79
CA ASN A 2 4.86 -3.86 -12.48
C ASN A 2 3.50 -4.58 -12.38
N ALA A 3 3.38 -5.80 -12.92
CA ALA A 3 2.10 -6.51 -13.00
C ALA A 3 1.53 -6.89 -11.63
N ASN A 4 2.37 -7.32 -10.69
CA ASN A 4 1.96 -7.70 -9.33
C ASN A 4 1.48 -6.47 -8.57
N VAL A 5 2.24 -5.37 -8.65
CA VAL A 5 1.86 -4.10 -8.03
C VAL A 5 0.53 -3.58 -8.60
N LYS A 6 0.35 -3.65 -9.92
CA LYS A 6 -0.90 -3.23 -10.56
C LYS A 6 -2.09 -4.04 -10.04
N GLN A 7 -1.96 -5.38 -10.02
CA GLN A 7 -3.04 -6.24 -9.56
C GLN A 7 -3.39 -5.98 -8.09
N ALA A 8 -2.39 -5.81 -7.23
CA ALA A 8 -2.60 -5.48 -5.82
C ALA A 8 -3.27 -4.11 -5.65
N LEU A 9 -2.88 -3.10 -6.45
CA LEU A 9 -3.51 -1.78 -6.44
C LEU A 9 -4.98 -1.86 -6.85
N ASP A 10 -5.28 -2.55 -7.96
CA ASP A 10 -6.66 -2.70 -8.45
C ASP A 10 -7.54 -3.35 -7.36
N HIS A 11 -7.02 -4.36 -6.66
CA HIS A 11 -7.72 -5.04 -5.56
C HIS A 11 -7.93 -4.11 -4.36
N ALA A 12 -6.88 -3.42 -3.89
CA ALA A 12 -6.97 -2.48 -2.77
C ALA A 12 -7.97 -1.36 -3.04
N LEU A 13 -7.97 -0.79 -4.25
CA LEU A 13 -8.93 0.23 -4.66
C LEU A 13 -10.36 -0.31 -4.75
N SER A 14 -10.53 -1.58 -5.14
CA SER A 14 -11.84 -2.23 -5.16
C SER A 14 -12.39 -2.40 -3.74
N HIS A 15 -11.59 -2.92 -2.81
CA HIS A 15 -12.02 -3.08 -1.41
C HIS A 15 -12.24 -1.75 -0.71
N TRP A 16 -11.40 -0.73 -0.98
CA TRP A 16 -11.65 0.62 -0.49
C TRP A 16 -13.02 1.15 -0.92
N LYS A 17 -13.37 0.99 -2.21
CA LYS A 17 -14.68 1.43 -2.73
C LYS A 17 -15.83 0.69 -2.04
N SER A 18 -15.69 -0.62 -1.83
CA SER A 18 -16.68 -1.41 -1.10
C SER A 18 -16.82 -0.97 0.35
N MET A 19 -15.71 -0.77 1.06
CA MET A 19 -15.71 -0.28 2.44
C MET A 19 -16.34 1.11 2.54
N ALA A 20 -15.95 2.04 1.67
CA ALA A 20 -16.47 3.40 1.65
C ALA A 20 -17.97 3.48 1.31
N ALA A 21 -18.53 2.45 0.65
CA ALA A 21 -19.95 2.37 0.28
C ALA A 21 -20.79 1.54 1.26
N SER A 22 -20.16 0.84 2.22
CA SER A 22 -20.84 -0.07 3.14
C SER A 22 -21.65 0.68 4.21
N GLU A 23 -22.80 0.11 4.61
CA GLU A 23 -23.57 0.55 5.78
C GLU A 23 -23.08 -0.18 7.05
N GLN A 24 -23.49 0.30 8.24
CA GLN A 24 -22.88 -0.04 9.54
C GLN A 24 -22.66 -1.53 9.84
N GLU A 25 -23.50 -2.45 9.38
CA GLU A 25 -23.35 -3.90 9.64
C GLU A 25 -22.37 -4.62 8.70
N GLU A 26 -22.14 -4.13 7.48
CA GLU A 26 -21.14 -4.70 6.54
C GLU A 26 -19.76 -4.02 6.67
N SER A 27 -19.70 -2.95 7.45
CA SER A 27 -18.53 -2.07 7.58
C SER A 27 -17.31 -2.78 8.18
N GLU A 28 -17.49 -3.67 9.17
CA GLU A 28 -16.36 -4.40 9.78
C GLU A 28 -15.70 -5.36 8.77
N SER A 29 -16.50 -6.20 8.09
CA SER A 29 -15.97 -7.17 7.13
C SER A 29 -15.32 -6.54 5.91
N THR A 30 -15.82 -5.38 5.47
CA THR A 30 -15.26 -4.66 4.32
C THR A 30 -14.00 -3.87 4.71
N ALA A 31 -13.90 -3.43 5.97
CA ALA A 31 -12.71 -2.81 6.51
C ALA A 31 -11.54 -3.80 6.62
N GLU A 32 -11.76 -5.00 7.17
CA GLU A 32 -10.75 -6.05 7.23
C GLU A 32 -10.23 -6.45 5.82
N GLN A 33 -11.15 -6.57 4.85
CA GLN A 33 -10.79 -6.85 3.46
C GLN A 33 -9.96 -5.74 2.83
N PHE A 34 -10.33 -4.47 3.11
CA PHE A 34 -9.56 -3.34 2.66
C PHE A 34 -8.16 -3.34 3.28
N GLU A 35 -8.05 -3.47 4.59
CA GLU A 35 -6.77 -3.51 5.31
C GLU A 35 -5.84 -4.60 4.76
N ALA A 36 -6.34 -5.84 4.65
CA ALA A 36 -5.57 -6.96 4.11
C ALA A 36 -5.08 -6.68 2.67
N SER A 37 -5.94 -6.09 1.83
CA SER A 37 -5.55 -5.76 0.45
C SER A 37 -4.62 -4.55 0.35
N PHE A 38 -4.71 -3.60 1.28
CA PHE A 38 -3.81 -2.46 1.35
C PHE A 38 -2.40 -2.93 1.70
N TYR A 39 -2.24 -3.77 2.72
CA TYR A 39 -0.92 -4.32 3.05
C TYR A 39 -0.38 -5.27 1.97
N ALA A 40 -1.24 -6.02 1.27
CA ALA A 40 -0.81 -6.79 0.11
C ALA A 40 -0.26 -5.91 -1.03
N LEU A 41 -0.79 -4.69 -1.21
CA LEU A 41 -0.21 -3.69 -2.11
C LEU A 41 1.15 -3.21 -1.61
N ILE A 42 1.29 -2.91 -0.33
CA ILE A 42 2.57 -2.49 0.26
C ILE A 42 3.65 -3.56 0.08
N ASP A 43 3.31 -4.82 0.32
CA ASP A 43 4.25 -5.94 0.12
C ASP A 43 4.65 -6.10 -1.35
N ALA A 44 3.71 -5.94 -2.28
CA ALA A 44 4.03 -5.97 -3.71
C ALA A 44 4.97 -4.82 -4.12
N ILE A 45 4.79 -3.63 -3.54
CA ILE A 45 5.65 -2.46 -3.78
C ILE A 45 7.03 -2.68 -3.16
N ARG A 46 7.11 -3.22 -1.93
CA ARG A 46 8.38 -3.56 -1.28
C ARG A 46 9.15 -4.58 -2.10
N ALA A 47 8.50 -5.66 -2.55
CA ALA A 47 9.14 -6.66 -3.40
C ALA A 47 9.66 -6.05 -4.71
N TRP A 48 8.89 -5.15 -5.33
CA TRP A 48 9.35 -4.42 -6.51
C TRP A 48 10.52 -3.46 -6.20
N TYR A 49 10.50 -2.79 -5.06
CA TYR A 49 11.59 -1.91 -4.60
C TYR A 49 12.89 -2.69 -4.39
N ASP A 50 12.80 -3.90 -3.84
CA ASP A 50 13.94 -4.81 -3.64
C ASP A 50 14.53 -5.35 -4.95
N GLU A 51 13.79 -5.27 -6.06
CA GLU A 51 14.25 -5.63 -7.41
C GLU A 51 14.91 -4.46 -8.17
N LEU A 52 14.89 -3.24 -7.62
CA LEU A 52 15.52 -2.08 -8.26
C LEU A 52 17.05 -2.22 -8.27
N GLU A 53 17.67 -1.93 -9.40
CA GLU A 53 19.14 -1.90 -9.53
C GLU A 53 19.76 -0.81 -8.63
N GLU A 54 19.09 0.34 -8.53
CA GLU A 54 19.45 1.43 -7.62
C GLU A 54 18.22 1.81 -6.79
N GLN A 55 18.28 1.51 -5.50
CA GLN A 55 17.24 1.86 -4.54
C GLN A 55 17.36 3.32 -4.11
N PRO A 56 16.28 4.13 -4.16
CA PRO A 56 16.31 5.48 -3.64
C PRO A 56 16.53 5.45 -2.12
N GLY A 57 17.44 6.29 -1.64
CA GLY A 57 17.82 6.36 -0.22
C GLY A 57 17.08 7.42 0.59
N ALA A 58 16.06 8.04 0.00
CA ALA A 58 15.21 9.03 0.64
C ALA A 58 13.76 8.90 0.14
N LEU A 59 12.80 9.20 1.02
CA LEU A 59 11.38 9.12 0.74
C LEU A 59 10.99 9.93 -0.52
N ASP A 60 11.42 11.19 -0.62
CA ASP A 60 11.10 12.04 -1.77
C ASP A 60 11.53 11.42 -3.10
N GLN A 61 12.72 10.79 -3.14
CA GLN A 61 13.23 10.12 -4.33
C GLN A 61 12.39 8.89 -4.71
N PHE A 62 11.90 8.16 -3.71
CA PHE A 62 11.00 7.04 -3.92
C PHE A 62 9.63 7.51 -4.42
N LEU A 63 9.08 8.57 -3.83
CA LEU A 63 7.82 9.16 -4.25
C LEU A 63 7.90 9.72 -5.68
N ASP A 64 9.06 10.22 -6.11
CA ASP A 64 9.30 10.71 -7.48
C ASP A 64 9.40 9.60 -8.54
N LEU A 65 9.47 8.32 -8.15
CA LEU A 65 9.53 7.23 -9.12
C LEU A 65 8.25 7.21 -9.97
N PRO A 66 8.34 7.08 -11.31
CA PRO A 66 7.17 7.14 -12.19
C PRO A 66 6.05 6.15 -11.82
N MET A 67 6.40 4.97 -11.31
CA MET A 67 5.42 3.99 -10.86
C MET A 67 4.70 4.45 -9.58
N ILE A 68 5.42 5.06 -8.64
CA ILE A 68 4.86 5.52 -7.37
C ILE A 68 3.96 6.75 -7.60
N GLN A 69 4.37 7.67 -8.48
CA GLN A 69 3.52 8.76 -8.94
C GLN A 69 2.20 8.25 -9.56
N ASP A 70 2.26 7.19 -10.38
CA ASP A 70 1.05 6.60 -10.97
C ASP A 70 0.11 5.98 -9.92
N ILE A 71 0.66 5.38 -8.87
CA ILE A 71 -0.11 4.87 -7.72
C ILE A 71 -0.75 6.04 -6.96
N MET A 72 0.03 7.06 -6.60
CA MET A 72 -0.42 8.23 -5.84
C MET A 72 -1.55 8.98 -6.55
N ASN A 73 -1.49 9.07 -7.88
CA ASN A 73 -2.55 9.69 -8.69
C ASN A 73 -3.87 8.90 -8.68
N GLN A 74 -3.85 7.61 -8.34
CA GLN A 74 -5.03 6.75 -8.26
C GLN A 74 -5.55 6.57 -6.83
N LEU A 75 -4.71 6.83 -5.83
CA LEU A 75 -5.08 6.67 -4.43
C LEU A 75 -6.16 7.68 -4.00
N PRO A 76 -7.21 7.22 -3.29
CA PRO A 76 -8.11 8.10 -2.56
C PRO A 76 -7.36 8.99 -1.59
N SER A 77 -7.74 10.28 -1.50
CA SER A 77 -7.08 11.24 -0.60
C SER A 77 -6.88 10.75 0.85
N PRO A 78 -7.84 10.03 1.49
CA PRO A 78 -7.63 9.51 2.84
C PRO A 78 -6.51 8.48 2.97
N LEU A 79 -6.11 7.81 1.88
CA LEU A 79 -5.09 6.77 1.89
C LEU A 79 -3.68 7.29 1.61
N VAL A 80 -3.55 8.54 1.16
CA VAL A 80 -2.27 9.14 0.78
C VAL A 80 -1.30 9.15 1.96
N LEU A 81 -1.73 9.62 3.12
CA LEU A 81 -0.87 9.67 4.32
C LEU A 81 -0.44 8.28 4.79
N ASN A 82 -1.36 7.31 4.77
CA ASN A 82 -1.04 5.92 5.12
C ASN A 82 0.01 5.38 4.15
N PHE A 83 -0.18 5.59 2.85
CA PHE A 83 0.77 5.18 1.84
C PHE A 83 2.15 5.83 2.00
N GLU A 84 2.21 7.14 2.26
CA GLU A 84 3.48 7.85 2.52
C GLU A 84 4.21 7.28 3.74
N THR A 85 3.47 6.93 4.79
CA THR A 85 4.04 6.29 5.99
C THR A 85 4.64 4.92 5.66
N GLU A 86 3.93 4.09 4.88
CA GLU A 86 4.46 2.78 4.47
C GLU A 86 5.63 2.90 3.50
N ALA A 87 5.60 3.91 2.62
CA ALA A 87 6.69 4.22 1.70
C ALA A 87 7.97 4.62 2.46
N GLU A 88 7.86 5.39 3.55
CA GLU A 88 8.97 5.70 4.45
C GLU A 88 9.57 4.42 5.03
N PHE A 89 8.72 3.50 5.51
CA PHE A 89 9.18 2.22 6.03
C PHE A 89 9.81 1.31 4.98
N ILE A 90 9.39 1.37 3.72
CA ILE A 90 10.06 0.65 2.63
C ILE A 90 11.47 1.21 2.42
N VAL A 91 11.61 2.53 2.32
CA VAL A 91 12.91 3.20 2.10
C VAL A 91 13.86 2.99 3.29
N ASP A 92 13.35 3.01 4.51
CA ASP A 92 14.14 2.78 5.72
C ASP A 92 14.44 1.29 5.98
N HIS A 93 13.99 0.39 5.09
CA HIS A 93 14.07 -1.07 5.24
C HIS A 93 13.47 -1.58 6.56
N ILE A 94 12.44 -0.90 7.06
CA ILE A 94 11.71 -1.29 8.26
C ILE A 94 10.62 -2.27 7.83
N VAL A 95 10.72 -3.49 8.33
CA VAL A 95 9.62 -4.45 8.29
C VAL A 95 8.80 -4.24 9.55
N ARG A 96 7.53 -3.82 9.41
CA ARG A 96 6.58 -3.91 10.53
C ARG A 96 6.45 -5.39 10.89
N MET A 97 7.07 -5.78 11.99
CA MET A 97 6.69 -7.02 12.64
C MET A 97 5.31 -6.76 13.21
N ASP A 98 4.29 -7.47 12.72
CA ASP A 98 2.99 -7.51 13.39
C ASP A 98 3.26 -7.88 14.86
N GLU A 99 3.18 -6.91 15.77
CA GLU A 99 3.39 -7.14 17.21
C GLU A 99 2.24 -7.95 17.87
N ASP A 100 1.34 -8.54 17.07
CA ASP A 100 0.21 -9.37 17.52
C ASP A 100 0.43 -10.89 17.31
N LYS A 101 1.67 -11.35 17.46
CA LYS A 101 1.96 -12.77 17.73
C LYS A 101 2.88 -12.94 18.95
N TYR A 102 2.49 -12.37 20.08
CA TYR A 102 2.92 -12.87 21.38
C TYR A 102 1.81 -13.75 21.95
N ASP A 103 2.14 -15.04 22.15
CA ASP A 103 1.36 -16.19 22.68
C ASP A 103 0.01 -15.92 23.36
#